data_AF-A0A529K6B5-F1
#
_entry.id   AF-A0A529K6B5-F1
#
_cell.length_a   1.000
_cell.length_b   1.000
_cell.length_c   1.000
_cell.angle_alpha   90.00
_cell.angle_beta   90.00
_cell.angle_gamma   90.00
#
_symmetry.space_group_name_H-M   'P 1'
#
loop_
_entity.id
_entity.type
_entity.pdbx_description
1 polymer ?
#
loop_
_entity_poly.entity_id
_entity_poly.type
_entity_poly.pdbx_seq_one_letter_code
_entity_poly.pdbx_strand_id
1 'polypeptide(L)' 'GQNRPEQASEPDRQDRRLSPDAIAETYLAIHRQHRSAWTWELELRPWVENF' A
#
# COMPACT_ATOMS: atom_id res chain seq x y z
N GLY A 1 -3.36 37.36 -4.00
CA GLY A 1 -2.59 36.19 -4.45
C GLY A 1 -2.78 35.12 -3.41
N GLN A 2 -3.57 34.09 -3.73
CA GLN A 2 -4.00 33.10 -2.74
C GLN A 2 -3.66 31.69 -3.19
N ASN A 3 -3.41 30.85 -2.17
CA ASN A 3 -3.30 29.39 -2.18
C ASN A 3 -1.90 28.83 -2.45
N ARG A 4 -1.04 28.90 -1.43
CA ARG A 4 0.08 27.97 -1.24
C ARG A 4 -0.54 26.62 -0.86
N PRO A 5 -0.20 25.50 -1.53
CA PRO A 5 -0.82 24.22 -1.21
C PRO A 5 -0.48 23.88 0.24
N GLU A 6 -1.51 23.56 1.01
CA GLU A 6 -1.36 23.13 2.39
C GLU A 6 -0.38 21.95 2.43
N GLN A 7 0.63 22.06 3.28
CA GLN A 7 1.64 21.04 3.42
C GLN A 7 0.95 19.80 3.99
N ALA A 8 0.73 18.80 3.13
CA ALA A 8 0.21 17.50 3.55
C ALA A 8 0.97 17.02 4.79
N SER A 9 0.21 16.63 5.81
CA SER A 9 0.73 16.09 7.06
C SER A 9 1.62 14.87 6.77
N GLU A 10 2.61 14.58 7.62
CA GLU A 10 3.50 13.41 7.42
C GLU A 10 2.77 12.06 7.27
N PRO A 11 1.70 11.74 8.03
CA PRO A 11 0.94 10.50 7.80
C PRO A 11 0.31 10.45 6.39
N ASP A 12 -0.22 11.58 5.89
CA ASP A 12 -0.73 11.71 4.52
C ASP A 12 0.35 11.46 3.44
N ARG A 13 1.63 11.64 3.76
CA ARG A 13 2.75 11.30 2.87
C ARG A 13 3.14 9.84 2.92
N GLN A 14 2.99 9.19 4.09
CA GLN A 14 3.32 7.79 4.29
C GLN A 14 2.39 6.89 3.48
N ASP A 15 1.08 7.18 3.47
CA ASP A 15 0.07 6.33 2.81
C ASP A 15 0.03 6.48 1.29
N ARG A 16 0.66 7.53 0.74
CA ARG A 16 0.80 7.75 -0.70
C ARG A 16 1.77 6.77 -1.40
N ARG A 17 2.53 5.98 -0.64
CA ARG A 17 3.49 5.01 -1.15
C ARG A 17 3.27 3.66 -0.50
N LEU A 18 3.61 2.59 -1.21
CA LEU A 18 3.62 1.27 -0.60
C LEU A 18 4.70 1.18 0.48
N SER A 19 4.32 0.65 1.64
CA SER A 19 5.26 0.31 2.70
C SER A 19 6.11 -0.90 2.29
N PRO A 20 7.45 -0.84 2.38
CA PRO A 20 8.33 -1.99 2.13
C PRO A 20 8.00 -3.19 3.03
N ASP A 21 7.69 -2.93 4.30
CA ASP A 21 7.35 -3.99 5.25
C ASP A 21 6.04 -4.68 4.86
N ALA A 22 5.03 -3.91 4.41
CA ALA A 22 3.77 -4.47 3.94
C ALA A 22 3.94 -5.31 2.65
N ILE A 23 4.84 -4.89 1.75
CA ILE A 23 5.20 -5.69 0.56
C ILE A 23 5.83 -7.02 0.99
N ALA A 24 6.80 -6.99 1.91
CA ALA A 24 7.47 -8.20 2.38
C ALA A 24 6.52 -9.17 3.10
N GLU A 25 5.64 -8.63 3.94
CA GLU A 25 4.60 -9.41 4.61
C GLU A 25 3.67 -10.09 3.61
N THR A 26 3.24 -9.35 2.58
CA THR A 26 2.36 -9.90 1.55
C THR A 26 3.05 -11.01 0.77
N TYR A 27 4.32 -10.84 0.41
CA TYR A 27 5.10 -11.91 -0.21
C TYR A 27 5.18 -13.16 0.67
N LEU A 28 5.45 -12.99 1.97
CA LEU A 28 5.53 -14.12 2.91
C LEU A 28 4.19 -14.85 3.04
N ALA A 29 3.08 -14.13 3.02
CA ALA A 29 1.74 -14.71 3.03
C ALA A 29 1.48 -15.55 1.76
N ILE A 30 1.81 -15.02 0.57
CA ILE A 30 1.68 -15.73 -0.71
C ILE A 30 2.54 -17.00 -0.72
N HIS A 31 3.80 -16.89 -0.30
CA HIS A 31 4.72 -18.03 -0.25
C HIS A 31 4.22 -19.18 0.64
N ARG A 32 3.41 -18.86 1.66
CA ARG A 32 2.85 -19.81 2.63
C ARG A 32 1.46 -20.32 2.26
N GLN A 33 0.89 -19.94 1.12
CA GLN A 33 -0.43 -20.42 0.70
C GLN A 33 -0.47 -21.94 0.57
N HIS A 34 -1.63 -22.51 0.92
CA HIS A 34 -1.86 -23.93 0.69
C HIS A 34 -1.81 -24.24 -0.81
N ARG A 35 -1.17 -25.35 -1.19
CA ARG A 35 -0.92 -25.69 -2.61
C ARG A 35 -2.19 -25.85 -3.44
N SER A 36 -3.33 -26.14 -2.82
CA SER A 36 -4.63 -26.24 -3.51
C SER A 36 -5.32 -24.89 -3.76
N ALA A 37 -4.75 -23.77 -3.28
CA ALA A 37 -5.38 -22.45 -3.30
C ALA A 37 -4.30 -21.35 -3.42
N TRP A 38 -3.54 -21.39 -4.51
CA TRP A 38 -2.46 -20.45 -4.78
C TRP A 38 -2.95 -19.27 -5.62
N THR A 39 -2.53 -18.06 -5.24
CA THR A 39 -2.81 -16.82 -5.98
C THR A 39 -1.89 -16.69 -7.20
N TRP A 40 -2.49 -16.58 -8.38
CA TRP A 40 -1.76 -16.37 -9.62
C TRP A 40 -1.27 -14.92 -9.78
N GLU A 41 -2.14 -13.94 -9.50
CA GLU A 41 -1.84 -12.51 -9.62
C GLU A 41 -2.36 -11.74 -8.42
N LEU A 42 -1.59 -10.72 -8.01
CA LEU A 42 -1.91 -9.79 -6.94
C LEU A 42 -1.43 -8.39 -7.33
N GLU A 43 -2.25 -7.38 -7.06
CA GLU A 43 -1.90 -5.98 -7.24
C GLU A 43 -1.80 -5.29 -5.87
N LEU A 44 -0.66 -4.65 -5.57
CA LEU A 44 -0.48 -3.83 -4.39
C LEU A 44 -0.64 -2.36 -4.75
N ARG A 45 -1.50 -1.65 -4.03
CA ARG A 45 -1.70 -0.21 -4.21
C ARG A 45 -1.62 0.54 -2.88
N PRO A 46 -1.02 1.75 -2.86
CA PRO A 46 -1.09 2.61 -1.71
C PRO A 46 -2.54 2.97 -1.40
N TRP A 47 -2.84 3.22 -0.12
CA TRP A 47 -4.16 3.69 0.27
C TRP A 47 -4.33 5.15 -0.17
N VAL A 48 -5.47 5.45 -0.79
CA VAL A 48 -5.86 6.82 -1.15
C VAL A 48 -7.26 7.06 -0.60
N GLU A 49 -7.36 7.84 0.47
CA GLU A 49 -8.66 8.20 1.06
C GLU A 49 -9.51 8.97 0.05
N ASN A 50 -10.64 8.39 -0.37
CA ASN A 50 -11.71 9.05 -1.13
C ASN A 50 -13.05 8.46 -0.70
N PHE A 51 -13.45 8.64 0.56
CA PHE A 51 -14.78 8.25 1.07
C PHE A 51 -15.37 9.34 1.95
#